data_AF-A0A924P6P6-F1
#
_entry.id   AF-A0A924P6P6-F1
#
_cell.length_a   1.000
_cell.length_b   1.000
_cell.length_c   1.000
_cell.angle_alpha   90.00
_cell.angle_beta   90.00
_cell.angle_gamma   90.00
#
_symmetry.space_group_name_H-M   'P 1'
#
loop_
_entity.id
_entity.type
_entity.pdbx_description
1 polymer ?
#
loop_
_entity_poly.entity_id
_entity_poly.type
_entity_poly.pdbx_seq_one_letter_code
_entity_poly.pdbx_strand_id
1 'polypeptide(L)'
;MNIKRRIRYFTGIFVMACAVLFSTAAVAQVAGCPDPLATNYNPLVTVNDGSCTYSVTSRTPVVKVNPLSDTLIETSGLQMAANYLWSFNDGGGSAAIYRIDTISNALLQRVYLQGATNVDWEDIAFDGLNFYVGDFGNNANGARTDLKIYKFPLSAIPDFNVSPVVTITSDKIEVINFTYSNQPQPPVPTTNNNTKFDCEAMIIDGGKIHLFTKNWINLNTTHYEINSLVAGTFIAQPIETLATNYLVTAADKSYGQKIIALLGYQATGFGNHYLTLLTDYTSNTYFSGNKRQINLPNALIMGQAEGICFRNGTYGYISNERVTSFSISQKLFSFYIGDLVSNAAPSYTFTGNGNWDVPANWRNNIAPPASLASGSEIIIDPSAGGICILNIPYTIPTGTRLIINSAKAFIVQASLTIN
;
A
#
# COMPACT_ATOMS: atom_id res chain seq x y z
N MET A 1 19.96 -93.07 39.75
CA MET A 1 19.89 -94.11 38.69
C MET A 1 19.81 -93.39 37.35
N ASN A 2 20.82 -93.64 36.49
CA ASN A 2 20.95 -93.24 35.08
C ASN A 2 21.08 -91.73 34.74
N ILE A 3 21.91 -91.24 33.82
CA ILE A 3 23.03 -91.74 33.00
C ILE A 3 23.62 -90.48 32.30
N LYS A 4 24.94 -90.47 32.06
CA LYS A 4 25.75 -89.89 30.94
C LYS A 4 25.05 -88.82 30.04
N ARG A 5 25.68 -87.74 29.55
CA ARG A 5 26.92 -87.70 28.74
C ARG A 5 27.19 -86.24 28.30
N ARG A 6 28.47 -85.91 28.07
CA ARG A 6 29.02 -84.66 27.52
C ARG A 6 28.41 -84.24 26.16
N ILE A 7 28.53 -82.96 25.78
CA ILE A 7 29.12 -82.46 24.51
C ILE A 7 29.20 -80.91 24.49
N ARG A 8 30.31 -80.37 23.98
CA ARG A 8 30.60 -78.95 23.70
C ARG A 8 30.07 -78.58 22.31
N TYR A 9 29.53 -77.37 22.10
CA TYR A 9 29.69 -76.63 20.83
C TYR A 9 29.63 -75.10 21.04
N PHE A 10 30.63 -74.43 20.46
CA PHE A 10 30.72 -73.01 20.13
C PHE A 10 29.60 -72.61 19.16
N THR A 11 29.04 -71.39 19.27
CA THR A 11 28.89 -70.40 18.18
C THR A 11 28.26 -69.11 18.70
N GLY A 12 28.78 -67.98 18.21
CA GLY A 12 28.50 -66.62 18.70
C GLY A 12 27.08 -66.13 18.44
N ILE A 13 26.61 -65.27 19.36
CA ILE A 13 25.38 -64.49 19.15
C ILE A 13 25.81 -63.09 18.71
N PHE A 14 25.47 -62.83 17.46
CA PHE A 14 25.56 -61.56 16.76
C PHE A 14 24.68 -60.51 17.47
N VAL A 15 25.27 -59.43 17.97
CA VAL A 15 24.50 -58.26 18.43
C VAL A 15 23.99 -57.54 17.18
N MET A 16 22.73 -57.79 16.83
CA MET A 16 22.05 -57.06 15.76
C MET A 16 21.66 -55.67 16.30
N ALA A 17 22.55 -54.70 16.14
CA ALA A 17 22.24 -53.29 16.37
C ALA A 17 21.25 -52.84 15.28
N CYS A 18 19.97 -52.79 15.62
CA CYS A 18 18.94 -52.23 14.77
C CYS A 18 19.05 -50.70 14.83
N ALA A 19 19.89 -50.12 13.96
CA ALA A 19 19.93 -48.68 13.74
C ALA A 19 18.63 -48.26 13.03
N VAL A 20 17.65 -47.77 13.78
CA VAL A 20 16.49 -47.08 13.21
C VAL A 20 17.00 -45.75 12.66
N LEU A 21 17.38 -45.75 11.38
CA LEU A 21 17.62 -44.53 10.62
C LEU A 21 16.27 -43.83 10.47
N PHE A 22 15.98 -42.85 11.33
CA PHE A 22 14.96 -41.86 11.04
C PHE A 22 15.44 -41.08 9.81
N SER A 23 14.98 -41.47 8.62
CA SER A 23 15.14 -40.66 7.43
C SER A 23 14.32 -39.40 7.63
N THR A 24 14.95 -38.31 8.05
CA THR A 24 14.38 -36.98 7.87
C THR A 24 14.23 -36.80 6.37
N ALA A 25 13.01 -36.93 5.85
CA ALA A 25 12.72 -36.58 4.47
C ALA A 25 13.01 -35.08 4.34
N ALA A 26 14.18 -34.74 3.81
CA ALA A 26 14.48 -33.39 3.36
C ALA A 26 13.51 -33.12 2.21
N VAL A 27 12.42 -32.43 2.49
CA VAL A 27 11.58 -31.85 1.43
C VAL A 27 12.48 -30.87 0.68
N ALA A 28 12.89 -31.25 -0.53
CA ALA A 28 13.62 -30.37 -1.40
C ALA A 28 12.75 -29.12 -1.63
N GLN A 29 13.30 -27.94 -1.37
CA GLN A 29 12.63 -26.70 -1.71
C GLN A 29 12.43 -26.64 -3.23
N VAL A 30 11.21 -26.41 -3.66
CA VAL A 30 10.84 -26.24 -5.05
C VAL A 30 10.54 -24.75 -5.23
N ALA A 31 11.47 -24.04 -5.87
CA ALA A 31 11.30 -22.64 -6.23
C ALA A 31 10.43 -22.51 -7.50
N GLY A 32 9.62 -21.46 -7.56
CA GLY A 32 8.81 -21.14 -8.72
C GLY A 32 7.63 -20.24 -8.35
N CYS A 33 6.58 -20.29 -9.18
CA CYS A 33 5.36 -19.50 -8.95
C CYS A 33 4.29 -20.27 -8.15
N PRO A 34 3.96 -19.84 -6.92
CA PRO A 34 2.91 -20.45 -6.10
C PRO A 34 1.51 -19.83 -6.32
N ASP A 35 1.39 -18.80 -7.16
CA ASP A 35 0.13 -18.08 -7.34
C ASP A 35 -0.81 -18.81 -8.31
N PRO A 36 -1.99 -19.29 -7.88
CA PRO A 36 -2.94 -19.98 -8.76
C PRO A 36 -3.53 -19.10 -9.86
N LEU A 37 -3.39 -17.77 -9.80
CA LEU A 37 -3.82 -16.86 -10.86
C LEU A 37 -2.76 -16.68 -11.97
N ALA A 38 -1.57 -17.23 -11.81
CA ALA A 38 -0.48 -17.12 -12.77
C ALA A 38 -0.55 -18.21 -13.86
N THR A 39 -0.05 -17.89 -15.06
CA THR A 39 -0.01 -18.82 -16.20
C THR A 39 1.02 -19.94 -16.05
N ASN A 40 2.03 -19.74 -15.19
CA ASN A 40 3.07 -20.72 -14.86
C ASN A 40 2.94 -21.24 -13.42
N TYR A 41 1.73 -21.22 -12.85
CA TYR A 41 1.44 -21.76 -11.52
C TYR A 41 1.92 -23.22 -11.40
N ASN A 42 2.58 -23.53 -10.30
CA ASN A 42 2.94 -24.90 -9.94
C ASN A 42 2.56 -25.19 -8.48
N PRO A 43 1.60 -26.09 -8.21
CA PRO A 43 1.14 -26.41 -6.86
C PRO A 43 2.20 -27.10 -5.98
N LEU A 44 3.31 -27.56 -6.56
CA LEU A 44 4.41 -28.18 -5.82
C LEU A 44 5.44 -27.17 -5.30
N VAL A 45 5.31 -25.89 -5.68
CA VAL A 45 6.21 -24.81 -5.25
C VAL A 45 6.08 -24.60 -3.74
N THR A 46 7.23 -24.55 -3.06
CA THR A 46 7.33 -24.29 -1.62
C THR A 46 8.06 -22.99 -1.30
N VAL A 47 8.70 -22.38 -2.31
CA VAL A 47 9.40 -21.09 -2.19
C VAL A 47 9.01 -20.20 -3.38
N ASN A 48 8.38 -19.06 -3.11
CA ASN A 48 8.13 -18.07 -4.15
C ASN A 48 9.45 -17.42 -4.58
N ASP A 49 9.77 -17.50 -5.87
CA ASP A 49 10.95 -16.85 -6.46
C ASP A 49 10.59 -15.59 -7.27
N GLY A 50 9.33 -15.17 -7.24
CA GLY A 50 8.83 -13.99 -7.96
C GLY A 50 8.71 -14.18 -9.47
N SER A 51 8.84 -15.41 -9.98
CA SER A 51 8.76 -15.75 -11.42
C SER A 51 7.33 -15.85 -11.98
N CYS A 52 6.31 -15.54 -11.19
CA CYS A 52 4.92 -15.58 -11.65
C CYS A 52 4.69 -14.70 -12.88
N THR A 53 4.11 -15.31 -13.90
CA THR A 53 3.72 -14.66 -15.16
C THR A 53 2.20 -14.62 -15.23
N TYR A 54 1.65 -13.53 -15.74
CA TYR A 54 0.20 -13.32 -15.81
C TYR A 54 -0.20 -12.98 -17.24
N SER A 55 -1.40 -13.38 -17.63
CA SER A 55 -1.98 -12.95 -18.90
C SER A 55 -2.15 -11.42 -18.93
N VAL A 56 -1.97 -10.83 -20.11
CA VAL A 56 -2.18 -9.40 -20.34
C VAL A 56 -3.58 -9.03 -19.83
N THR A 57 -3.61 -8.07 -18.89
CA THR A 57 -4.84 -7.61 -18.26
C THR A 57 -4.98 -6.12 -18.56
N SER A 58 -6.15 -5.71 -19.05
CA SER A 58 -6.50 -4.30 -19.22
C SER A 58 -7.72 -3.96 -18.37
N ARG A 59 -7.69 -2.83 -17.68
CA ARG A 59 -8.81 -2.34 -16.85
C ARG A 59 -9.05 -0.87 -17.13
N THR A 60 -10.32 -0.49 -17.25
CA THR A 60 -10.74 0.91 -17.26
C THR A 60 -11.25 1.25 -15.86
N PRO A 61 -10.55 2.09 -15.08
CA PRO A 61 -11.03 2.56 -13.79
C PRO A 61 -12.40 3.25 -13.92
N VAL A 62 -13.26 3.08 -12.93
CA VAL A 62 -14.61 3.67 -12.94
C VAL A 62 -14.52 5.11 -12.45
N VAL A 63 -14.98 6.07 -13.25
CA VAL A 63 -15.08 7.48 -12.83
C VAL A 63 -16.01 7.56 -11.62
N LYS A 64 -15.51 8.10 -10.51
CA LYS A 64 -16.28 8.36 -9.28
C LYS A 64 -16.65 9.82 -9.14
N VAL A 65 -15.75 10.70 -9.53
CA VAL A 65 -15.90 12.13 -9.44
C VAL A 65 -15.40 12.75 -10.73
N ASN A 66 -16.20 13.67 -11.31
CA ASN A 66 -15.80 14.46 -12.46
C ASN A 66 -16.59 15.78 -12.52
N PRO A 67 -15.94 16.95 -12.36
CA PRO A 67 -14.55 17.13 -11.95
C PRO A 67 -14.37 16.91 -10.44
N LEU A 68 -13.14 16.62 -10.01
CA LEU A 68 -12.73 16.87 -8.62
C LEU A 68 -12.71 18.38 -8.37
N SER A 69 -12.70 18.83 -7.11
CA SER A 69 -12.66 20.25 -6.76
C SER A 69 -11.67 21.05 -7.60
N ASP A 70 -12.05 22.25 -8.08
CA ASP A 70 -11.16 23.16 -8.82
C ASP A 70 -9.99 23.70 -7.98
N THR A 71 -9.99 23.44 -6.66
CA THR A 71 -8.82 23.69 -5.81
C THR A 71 -7.71 22.66 -6.07
N LEU A 72 -8.03 21.48 -6.59
CA LEU A 72 -7.16 20.32 -6.72
C LEU A 72 -6.89 20.02 -8.20
N ILE A 73 -6.15 20.89 -8.88
CA ILE A 73 -5.95 20.81 -10.33
C ILE A 73 -4.89 19.82 -10.76
N GLU A 74 -3.94 19.47 -9.87
CA GLU A 74 -2.82 18.55 -10.14
C GLU A 74 -3.07 17.21 -9.46
N THR A 75 -3.41 17.19 -8.16
CA THR A 75 -3.77 15.95 -7.43
C THR A 75 -2.66 14.89 -7.43
N SER A 76 -1.41 15.30 -7.23
CA SER A 76 -0.23 14.43 -7.34
C SER A 76 -0.24 13.27 -6.36
N GLY A 77 -0.66 13.53 -5.11
CA GLY A 77 -0.81 12.49 -4.09
C GLY A 77 -2.27 12.21 -3.71
N LEU A 78 -2.55 10.95 -3.36
CA LEU A 78 -3.79 10.52 -2.72
C LEU A 78 -3.51 9.70 -1.47
N GLN A 79 -4.25 9.94 -0.38
CA GLN A 79 -4.18 9.09 0.81
C GLN A 79 -5.56 8.97 1.47
N MET A 80 -5.90 7.77 1.92
CA MET A 80 -7.06 7.56 2.79
C MET A 80 -6.63 7.67 4.26
N ALA A 81 -7.28 8.55 5.02
CA ALA A 81 -7.05 8.66 6.46
C ALA A 81 -8.32 9.12 7.17
N ALA A 82 -8.62 8.48 8.31
CA ALA A 82 -9.86 8.70 9.08
C ALA A 82 -11.15 8.66 8.22
N ASN A 83 -11.23 7.71 7.28
CA ASN A 83 -12.33 7.52 6.33
C ASN A 83 -12.54 8.62 5.28
N TYR A 84 -11.66 9.62 5.22
CA TYR A 84 -11.68 10.65 4.19
C TYR A 84 -10.54 10.48 3.21
N LEU A 85 -10.75 10.97 1.99
CA LEU A 85 -9.70 11.09 1.00
C LEU A 85 -8.93 12.38 1.25
N TRP A 86 -7.62 12.31 1.09
CA TRP A 86 -6.71 13.43 1.18
C TRP A 86 -5.91 13.57 -0.11
N SER A 87 -5.67 14.79 -0.53
CA SER A 87 -4.86 15.11 -1.71
C SER A 87 -4.20 16.48 -1.56
N PHE A 88 -3.32 16.83 -2.48
CA PHE A 88 -2.65 18.13 -2.61
C PHE A 88 -2.30 18.38 -4.10
N ASN A 89 -1.83 19.58 -4.42
CA ASN A 89 -1.34 19.92 -5.76
C ASN A 89 0.19 19.87 -5.79
N ASP A 90 0.75 19.51 -6.94
CA ASP A 90 2.16 19.21 -7.19
C ASP A 90 3.10 20.27 -6.63
N GLY A 91 3.30 21.37 -7.36
CA GLY A 91 4.39 22.31 -7.11
C GLY A 91 3.98 23.77 -7.25
N GLY A 92 4.69 24.67 -6.58
CA GLY A 92 4.52 26.13 -6.71
C GLY A 92 3.21 26.70 -6.11
N GLY A 93 2.33 25.84 -5.60
CA GLY A 93 1.09 26.20 -4.93
C GLY A 93 1.25 26.47 -3.43
N SER A 94 0.11 26.45 -2.72
CA SER A 94 0.11 26.47 -1.25
C SER A 94 0.67 25.15 -0.70
N ALA A 95 1.50 25.23 0.34
CA ALA A 95 1.89 24.07 1.15
C ALA A 95 0.69 23.61 2.01
N ALA A 96 -0.23 22.87 1.38
CA ALA A 96 -1.48 22.47 1.99
C ALA A 96 -1.98 21.12 1.47
N ILE A 97 -2.62 20.37 2.37
CA ILE A 97 -3.38 19.17 2.03
C ILE A 97 -4.88 19.43 2.21
N TYR A 98 -5.69 18.65 1.51
CA TYR A 98 -7.13 18.88 1.35
C TYR A 98 -7.92 17.63 1.69
N ARG A 99 -8.87 17.75 2.63
CA ARG A 99 -9.79 16.66 3.02
C ARG A 99 -11.02 16.67 2.12
N ILE A 100 -11.34 15.53 1.53
CA ILE A 100 -12.42 15.36 0.54
C ILE A 100 -13.35 14.26 1.01
N ASP A 101 -14.65 14.52 0.92
CA ASP A 101 -15.66 13.48 1.07
C ASP A 101 -15.84 12.71 -0.24
N THR A 102 -15.59 11.42 -0.23
CA THR A 102 -15.76 10.57 -1.43
C THR A 102 -17.23 10.25 -1.73
N ILE A 103 -18.16 10.60 -0.84
CA ILE A 103 -19.60 10.42 -1.05
C ILE A 103 -20.20 11.67 -1.70
N SER A 104 -20.06 12.83 -1.05
CA SER A 104 -20.62 14.09 -1.56
C SER A 104 -19.72 14.81 -2.56
N ASN A 105 -18.46 14.37 -2.72
CA ASN A 105 -17.41 15.06 -3.47
C ASN A 105 -17.06 16.47 -2.91
N ALA A 106 -17.51 16.80 -1.70
CA ALA A 106 -17.21 18.08 -1.11
C ALA A 106 -15.74 18.16 -0.67
N LEU A 107 -15.10 19.29 -0.97
CA LEU A 107 -13.88 19.71 -0.29
C LEU A 107 -14.27 20.16 1.13
N LEU A 108 -13.95 19.35 2.13
CA LEU A 108 -14.37 19.56 3.52
C LEU A 108 -13.39 20.42 4.31
N GLN A 109 -12.09 20.29 4.05
CA GLN A 109 -11.08 20.95 4.86
C GLN A 109 -9.83 21.34 4.07
N ARG A 110 -9.26 22.50 4.38
CA ARG A 110 -7.94 22.95 3.91
C ARG A 110 -6.98 23.00 5.08
N VAL A 111 -5.87 22.29 4.98
CA VAL A 111 -4.87 22.15 6.06
C VAL A 111 -3.54 22.69 5.55
N TYR A 112 -3.17 23.89 5.98
CA TYR A 112 -1.91 24.53 5.64
C TYR A 112 -0.79 24.09 6.60
N LEU A 113 0.43 23.95 6.10
CA LEU A 113 1.61 23.61 6.89
C LEU A 113 2.46 24.86 7.11
N GLN A 114 2.50 25.38 8.34
CA GLN A 114 3.26 26.59 8.63
C GLN A 114 4.77 26.38 8.43
N GLY A 115 5.37 27.24 7.60
CA GLY A 115 6.81 27.21 7.33
C GLY A 115 7.23 26.15 6.31
N ALA A 116 6.32 25.29 5.85
CA ALA A 116 6.57 24.41 4.72
C ALA A 116 6.47 25.19 3.40
N THR A 117 7.24 24.74 2.42
CA THR A 117 7.17 25.21 1.03
C THR A 117 6.74 24.06 0.16
N ASN A 118 5.89 24.34 -0.83
CA ASN A 118 5.60 23.40 -1.89
C ASN A 118 6.53 23.69 -3.08
N VAL A 119 7.71 23.04 -3.07
CA VAL A 119 8.65 23.14 -4.19
C VAL A 119 8.25 22.16 -5.29
N ASP A 120 8.16 20.88 -4.96
CA ASP A 120 7.80 19.77 -5.87
C ASP A 120 7.22 18.64 -5.01
N TRP A 121 5.96 18.76 -4.60
CA TRP A 121 5.30 17.75 -3.77
C TRP A 121 4.72 16.66 -4.64
N GLU A 122 5.01 15.40 -4.31
CA GLU A 122 4.73 14.31 -5.25
C GLU A 122 3.82 13.24 -4.66
N ASP A 123 4.09 12.79 -3.43
CA ASP A 123 3.27 11.76 -2.77
C ASP A 123 2.92 12.06 -1.30
N ILE A 124 1.87 11.40 -0.80
CA ILE A 124 1.44 11.42 0.59
C ILE A 124 1.19 10.01 1.11
N ALA A 125 1.68 9.73 2.32
CA ALA A 125 1.44 8.48 3.02
C ALA A 125 0.87 8.71 4.43
N PHE A 126 0.24 7.69 5.00
CA PHE A 126 -0.28 7.72 6.37
C PHE A 126 0.01 6.42 7.12
N ASP A 127 0.63 6.51 8.30
CA ASP A 127 1.00 5.34 9.11
C ASP A 127 -0.08 4.87 10.10
N GLY A 128 -1.24 5.54 10.11
CA GLY A 128 -2.30 5.36 11.11
C GLY A 128 -2.39 6.47 12.15
N LEU A 129 -1.32 7.27 12.31
CA LEU A 129 -1.20 8.36 13.28
C LEU A 129 -0.73 9.68 12.65
N ASN A 130 0.23 9.61 11.72
CA ASN A 130 0.92 10.72 11.11
C ASN A 130 0.78 10.67 9.59
N PHE A 131 0.62 11.85 9.01
CA PHE A 131 0.81 12.06 7.58
C PHE A 131 2.28 12.29 7.27
N TYR A 132 2.66 11.89 6.06
CA TYR A 132 3.97 12.08 5.46
C TYR A 132 3.75 12.68 4.09
N VAL A 133 4.24 13.89 3.83
CA VAL A 133 4.09 14.57 2.54
C VAL A 133 5.46 14.80 1.95
N GLY A 134 5.70 14.22 0.77
CA GLY A 134 6.97 14.22 0.08
C GLY A 134 7.19 15.46 -0.76
N ASP A 135 8.19 16.27 -0.41
CA ASP A 135 8.71 17.38 -1.22
C ASP A 135 10.06 16.93 -1.81
N PHE A 136 9.98 16.12 -2.85
CA PHE A 136 11.12 15.34 -3.35
C PHE A 136 11.14 15.11 -4.86
N GLY A 137 10.21 15.71 -5.61
CA GLY A 137 10.31 15.78 -7.07
C GLY A 137 11.61 16.47 -7.47
N ASN A 138 12.25 16.00 -8.54
CA ASN A 138 13.58 16.40 -8.97
C ASN A 138 13.77 16.26 -10.50
N ASN A 139 12.69 16.29 -11.27
CA ASN A 139 12.69 16.12 -12.72
C ASN A 139 13.30 17.32 -13.47
N ALA A 140 13.21 18.54 -12.92
CA ALA A 140 13.54 19.77 -13.63
C ALA A 140 15.05 19.91 -13.92
N ASN A 141 15.90 19.46 -13.01
CA ASN A 141 17.35 19.52 -13.20
C ASN A 141 18.13 18.35 -12.56
N GLY A 142 17.46 17.38 -11.92
CA GLY A 142 18.12 16.23 -11.30
C GLY A 142 19.05 16.53 -10.13
N ALA A 143 19.10 17.78 -9.65
CA ALA A 143 20.13 18.28 -8.75
C ALA A 143 19.61 19.07 -7.54
N ARG A 144 18.34 18.89 -7.16
CA ARG A 144 17.86 19.38 -5.86
C ARG A 144 18.71 18.84 -4.72
N THR A 145 19.01 19.72 -3.76
CA THR A 145 19.80 19.43 -2.56
C THR A 145 18.97 19.46 -1.28
N ASP A 146 17.66 19.65 -1.42
CA ASP A 146 16.74 19.87 -0.32
C ASP A 146 15.58 18.88 -0.36
N LEU A 147 15.79 17.64 -0.83
CA LEU A 147 14.75 16.62 -0.80
C LEU A 147 14.33 16.34 0.64
N LYS A 148 13.02 16.38 0.92
CA LYS A 148 12.49 16.21 2.28
C LYS A 148 11.09 15.63 2.30
N ILE A 149 10.69 15.21 3.50
CA ILE A 149 9.35 14.74 3.81
C ILE A 149 8.87 15.49 5.05
N TYR A 150 7.71 16.11 4.96
CA TYR A 150 7.02 16.72 6.10
C TYR A 150 6.19 15.67 6.81
N LYS A 151 6.36 15.54 8.12
CA LYS A 151 5.59 14.62 8.97
C LYS A 151 4.82 15.39 10.02
N PHE A 152 3.53 15.09 10.18
CA PHE A 152 2.69 15.74 11.19
C PHE A 152 1.54 14.81 11.62
N PRO A 153 1.08 14.90 12.87
CA PRO A 153 0.07 14.00 13.38
C PRO A 153 -1.33 14.39 12.89
N LEU A 154 -2.17 13.40 12.59
CA LEU A 154 -3.60 13.61 12.30
C LEU A 154 -4.30 14.33 13.47
N SER A 155 -3.87 14.09 14.72
CA SER A 155 -4.43 14.72 15.91
C SER A 155 -4.20 16.24 15.99
N ALA A 156 -3.28 16.80 15.21
CA ALA A 156 -3.12 18.25 15.06
C ALA A 156 -4.19 18.87 14.15
N ILE A 157 -4.99 18.06 13.45
CA ILE A 157 -6.05 18.51 12.55
C ILE A 157 -7.40 18.39 13.26
N PRO A 158 -8.02 19.51 13.68
CA PRO A 158 -9.35 19.49 14.28
C PRO A 158 -10.42 19.01 13.28
N ASP A 159 -11.60 18.66 13.80
CA ASP A 159 -12.74 18.28 12.95
C ASP A 159 -13.11 19.40 11.98
N PHE A 160 -13.47 19.03 10.75
CA PHE A 160 -13.75 19.99 9.67
C PHE A 160 -15.03 20.79 9.90
N ASN A 161 -15.98 20.29 10.72
CA ASN A 161 -17.17 21.06 11.09
C ASN A 161 -16.83 22.20 12.08
N VAL A 162 -15.72 22.05 12.82
CA VAL A 162 -15.23 23.08 13.74
C VAL A 162 -14.31 24.06 13.00
N SER A 163 -13.37 23.52 12.22
CA SER A 163 -12.35 24.31 11.52
C SER A 163 -12.17 23.81 10.09
N PRO A 164 -12.97 24.31 9.12
CA PRO A 164 -12.85 23.95 7.71
C PRO A 164 -11.55 24.47 7.06
N VAL A 165 -10.89 25.45 7.70
CA VAL A 165 -9.56 25.91 7.34
C VAL A 165 -8.69 25.90 8.59
N VAL A 166 -7.53 25.26 8.52
CA VAL A 166 -6.59 25.16 9.65
C VAL A 166 -5.15 25.31 9.16
N THR A 167 -4.30 25.85 10.01
CA THR A 167 -2.85 25.87 9.83
C THR A 167 -2.21 25.05 10.94
N ILE A 168 -1.50 23.98 10.59
CA ILE A 168 -0.66 23.24 11.52
C ILE A 168 0.58 24.08 11.80
N THR A 169 0.85 24.34 13.08
CA THR A 169 1.99 25.14 13.50
C THR A 169 3.30 24.39 13.32
N SER A 170 4.39 25.13 13.06
CA SER A 170 5.68 24.52 12.71
C SER A 170 6.27 23.63 13.81
N ASP A 171 5.89 23.83 15.09
CA ASP A 171 6.31 22.95 16.21
C ASP A 171 5.66 21.55 16.17
N LYS A 172 4.64 21.36 15.33
CA LYS A 172 3.98 20.06 15.10
C LYS A 172 4.41 19.39 13.80
N ILE A 173 5.31 20.02 13.04
CA ILE A 173 5.79 19.54 11.76
C ILE A 173 7.25 19.09 11.91
N GLU A 174 7.46 17.80 11.80
CA GLU A 174 8.79 17.18 11.69
C GLU A 174 9.25 17.22 10.24
N VAL A 175 10.55 17.43 10.01
CA VAL A 175 11.15 17.42 8.67
C VAL A 175 12.19 16.32 8.60
N ILE A 176 12.02 15.42 7.63
CA ILE A 176 12.92 14.31 7.33
C ILE A 176 13.61 14.65 6.01
N ASN A 177 14.83 15.15 6.07
CA ASN A 177 15.64 15.46 4.90
C ASN A 177 16.37 14.20 4.44
N PHE A 178 16.62 14.07 3.14
CA PHE A 178 17.44 12.96 2.65
C PHE A 178 18.24 13.28 1.40
N THR A 179 19.30 12.50 1.21
CA THR A 179 20.00 12.36 -0.08
C THR A 179 20.06 10.88 -0.46
N TYR A 180 20.29 10.60 -1.74
CA TYR A 180 20.50 9.22 -2.20
C TYR A 180 21.96 8.81 -2.02
N SER A 181 22.21 7.60 -1.49
CA SER A 181 23.58 7.12 -1.27
C SER A 181 24.40 6.96 -2.55
N ASN A 182 23.73 6.81 -3.69
CA ASN A 182 24.31 6.58 -5.01
C ASN A 182 24.11 7.74 -6.00
N GLN A 183 23.61 8.90 -5.55
CA GLN A 183 23.63 10.16 -6.31
C GLN A 183 24.94 10.89 -6.02
N PRO A 184 25.60 11.50 -7.03
CA PRO A 184 26.75 12.36 -6.80
C PRO A 184 26.45 13.42 -5.72
N GLN A 185 27.41 13.68 -4.84
CA GLN A 185 27.33 14.72 -3.81
C GLN A 185 28.51 15.68 -4.00
N PRO A 186 28.29 16.95 -4.42
CA PRO A 186 26.99 17.55 -4.73
C PRO A 186 26.33 16.93 -5.98
N PRO A 187 24.99 16.99 -6.10
CA PRO A 187 24.28 16.56 -7.30
C PRO A 187 24.76 17.29 -8.56
N VAL A 188 24.79 16.57 -9.68
CA VAL A 188 25.18 17.12 -10.99
C VAL A 188 23.93 17.51 -11.77
N PRO A 189 23.74 18.79 -12.13
CA PRO A 189 22.59 19.22 -12.91
C PRO A 189 22.50 18.54 -14.27
N THR A 190 21.27 18.18 -14.65
CA THR A 190 20.91 17.66 -15.95
C THR A 190 19.83 18.54 -16.58
N THR A 191 19.48 18.26 -17.84
CA THR A 191 18.31 18.87 -18.48
C THR A 191 17.02 18.32 -17.87
N ASN A 192 15.89 19.01 -18.08
CA ASN A 192 14.57 18.53 -17.67
C ASN A 192 14.36 17.07 -18.09
N ASN A 193 13.76 16.28 -17.21
CA ASN A 193 13.38 14.89 -17.46
C ASN A 193 14.58 14.04 -17.90
N ASN A 194 15.75 14.28 -17.31
CA ASN A 194 16.99 13.59 -17.63
C ASN A 194 17.75 13.21 -16.35
N THR A 195 17.04 12.57 -15.41
CA THR A 195 17.62 12.09 -14.15
C THR A 195 17.01 10.74 -13.77
N LYS A 196 17.76 9.97 -12.98
CA LYS A 196 17.28 8.74 -12.31
C LYS A 196 16.95 8.96 -10.83
N PHE A 197 17.12 10.18 -10.34
CA PHE A 197 16.96 10.59 -8.94
C PHE A 197 15.77 11.54 -8.77
N ASP A 198 14.79 11.38 -9.64
CA ASP A 198 13.47 11.97 -9.49
C ASP A 198 12.60 10.98 -8.71
N CYS A 199 11.96 11.47 -7.66
CA CYS A 199 11.20 10.66 -6.71
C CYS A 199 9.76 11.09 -6.80
N GLU A 200 8.84 10.17 -7.03
CA GLU A 200 7.42 10.56 -7.09
C GLU A 200 6.50 9.67 -6.26
N ALA A 201 7.02 8.57 -5.70
CA ALA A 201 6.18 7.62 -4.99
C ALA A 201 6.77 7.25 -3.62
N MET A 202 5.91 7.16 -2.61
CA MET A 202 6.30 6.87 -1.22
C MET A 202 5.26 6.02 -0.50
N ILE A 203 5.73 5.04 0.29
CA ILE A 203 4.90 4.36 1.29
C ILE A 203 5.58 4.35 2.65
N ILE A 204 4.79 4.23 3.72
CA ILE A 204 5.27 3.92 5.07
C ILE A 204 4.95 2.47 5.38
N ASP A 205 5.98 1.68 5.69
CA ASP A 205 5.82 0.27 6.01
C ASP A 205 6.89 -0.19 6.99
N GLY A 206 6.52 -1.09 7.91
CA GLY A 206 7.46 -1.68 8.86
C GLY A 206 8.25 -0.68 9.72
N GLY A 207 7.69 0.53 9.95
CA GLY A 207 8.36 1.60 10.69
C GLY A 207 9.44 2.35 9.88
N LYS A 208 9.37 2.31 8.55
CA LYS A 208 10.34 2.92 7.65
C LYS A 208 9.66 3.65 6.50
N ILE A 209 10.42 4.52 5.83
CA ILE A 209 10.00 5.20 4.61
C ILE A 209 10.57 4.45 3.41
N HIS A 210 9.71 4.14 2.46
CA HIS A 210 10.06 3.49 1.21
C HIS A 210 9.75 4.45 0.06
N LEU A 211 10.75 4.73 -0.76
CA LEU A 211 10.69 5.70 -1.86
C LEU A 211 10.89 4.98 -3.19
N PHE A 212 10.14 5.39 -4.21
CA PHE A 212 10.24 4.81 -5.56
C PHE A 212 10.49 5.92 -6.58
N THR A 213 11.55 5.76 -7.36
CA THR A 213 11.96 6.78 -8.32
C THR A 213 11.15 6.74 -9.61
N LYS A 214 10.90 7.91 -10.18
CA LYS A 214 10.52 8.12 -11.57
C LYS A 214 11.78 8.26 -12.42
N ASN A 215 12.27 7.15 -12.97
CA ASN A 215 13.55 7.18 -13.68
C ASN A 215 13.37 7.55 -15.15
N TRP A 216 13.73 8.78 -15.50
CA TRP A 216 13.62 9.30 -16.87
C TRP A 216 14.65 8.73 -17.85
N ILE A 217 15.68 8.04 -17.38
CA ILE A 217 16.76 7.53 -18.23
C ILE A 217 16.43 6.16 -18.83
N ASN A 218 16.04 5.22 -17.97
CA ASN A 218 15.84 3.83 -18.37
C ASN A 218 14.45 3.29 -18.04
N LEU A 219 13.54 4.14 -17.53
CA LEU A 219 12.15 3.79 -17.23
C LEU A 219 12.01 2.66 -16.20
N ASN A 220 13.02 2.48 -15.35
CA ASN A 220 12.94 1.62 -14.18
C ASN A 220 12.39 2.41 -12.98
N THR A 221 12.09 1.71 -11.89
CA THR A 221 11.96 2.33 -10.58
C THR A 221 12.95 1.68 -9.62
N THR A 222 13.68 2.50 -8.88
CA THR A 222 14.54 2.04 -7.79
C THR A 222 13.81 2.31 -6.49
N HIS A 223 13.68 1.25 -5.69
CA HIS A 223 13.16 1.32 -4.33
C HIS A 223 14.32 1.71 -3.39
N TYR A 224 14.17 2.82 -2.68
CA TYR A 224 15.06 3.25 -1.61
C TYR A 224 14.38 3.16 -0.25
N GLU A 225 15.17 2.94 0.79
CA GLU A 225 14.72 2.90 2.18
C GLU A 225 15.38 4.00 3.02
N ILE A 226 14.59 4.67 3.85
CA ILE A 226 15.06 5.45 5.00
C ILE A 226 14.59 4.72 6.26
N ASN A 227 15.55 4.20 7.02
CA ASN A 227 15.29 3.40 8.23
C ASN A 227 15.04 4.29 9.47
N SER A 228 14.16 5.28 9.33
CA SER A 228 13.76 6.20 10.40
C SER A 228 12.49 6.94 10.02
N LEU A 229 11.62 7.19 11.00
CA LEU A 229 10.43 8.03 10.87
C LEU A 229 10.52 9.32 11.71
N VAL A 230 11.67 9.62 12.32
CA VAL A 230 11.86 10.84 13.10
C VAL A 230 12.54 11.93 12.28
N ALA A 231 12.30 13.19 12.65
CA ALA A 231 12.99 14.34 12.05
C ALA A 231 14.51 14.18 12.04
N GLY A 232 15.16 14.65 10.97
CA GLY A 232 16.61 14.55 10.81
C GLY A 232 17.06 14.65 9.36
N THR A 233 18.32 14.29 9.13
CA THR A 233 18.90 14.17 7.79
C THR A 233 19.43 12.75 7.61
N PHE A 234 18.97 12.08 6.57
CA PHE A 234 19.27 10.66 6.34
C PHE A 234 19.84 10.44 4.94
N ILE A 235 20.44 9.26 4.74
CA ILE A 235 20.89 8.81 3.43
C ILE A 235 20.00 7.63 3.03
N ALA A 236 19.17 7.83 2.01
CA ALA A 236 18.30 6.81 1.46
C ALA A 236 19.14 5.73 0.75
N GLN A 237 18.94 4.46 1.12
CA GLN A 237 19.71 3.32 0.60
C GLN A 237 18.92 2.59 -0.49
N PRO A 238 19.49 2.33 -1.68
CA PRO A 238 18.83 1.54 -2.70
C PRO A 238 18.71 0.09 -2.23
N ILE A 239 17.51 -0.48 -2.32
CA ILE A 239 17.23 -1.86 -1.93
C ILE A 239 17.17 -2.76 -3.16
N GLU A 240 16.46 -2.32 -4.19
CA GLU A 240 16.15 -3.11 -5.39
C GLU A 240 15.69 -2.20 -6.54
N THR A 241 15.73 -2.72 -7.76
CA THR A 241 15.31 -2.00 -8.96
C THR A 241 14.42 -2.88 -9.81
N LEU A 242 13.28 -2.34 -10.24
CA LEU A 242 12.34 -3.00 -11.13
C LEU A 242 12.34 -2.30 -12.49
N ALA A 243 12.47 -3.06 -13.57
CA ALA A 243 12.22 -2.56 -14.92
C ALA A 243 10.71 -2.45 -15.16
N THR A 244 10.12 -1.33 -14.74
CA THR A 244 8.70 -1.02 -14.96
C THR A 244 8.41 -0.76 -16.43
N ASN A 245 9.37 -0.20 -17.17
CA ASN A 245 9.21 0.28 -18.55
C ASN A 245 8.17 1.41 -18.67
N TYR A 246 7.90 2.11 -17.56
CA TYR A 246 7.06 3.28 -17.45
C TYR A 246 7.54 4.14 -16.28
N LEU A 247 7.12 5.41 -16.27
CA LEU A 247 7.43 6.39 -15.25
C LEU A 247 6.45 6.23 -14.08
N VAL A 248 6.94 5.81 -12.92
CA VAL A 248 6.15 5.69 -11.69
C VAL A 248 5.81 7.09 -11.17
N THR A 249 4.56 7.32 -10.80
CA THR A 249 4.04 8.60 -10.29
C THR A 249 3.52 8.51 -8.86
N ALA A 250 3.05 7.32 -8.42
CA ALA A 250 2.59 7.14 -7.04
C ALA A 250 2.67 5.67 -6.63
N ALA A 251 2.70 5.46 -5.31
CA ALA A 251 2.58 4.13 -4.72
C ALA A 251 1.66 4.15 -3.51
N ASP A 252 0.92 3.06 -3.30
CA ASP A 252 0.27 2.83 -2.01
C ASP A 252 0.29 1.35 -1.64
N LYS A 253 0.20 1.08 -0.34
CA LYS A 253 0.16 -0.25 0.24
C LYS A 253 -1.20 -0.52 0.85
N SER A 254 -1.78 -1.67 0.49
CA SER A 254 -2.99 -2.16 1.15
C SER A 254 -2.70 -2.49 2.62
N TYR A 255 -3.47 -1.88 3.52
CA TYR A 255 -3.20 -1.95 4.96
C TYR A 255 -3.13 -3.39 5.47
N GLY A 256 -2.06 -3.70 6.20
CA GLY A 256 -1.86 -5.01 6.84
C GLY A 256 -1.66 -6.18 5.86
N GLN A 257 -1.65 -5.91 4.55
CA GLN A 257 -1.52 -6.90 3.49
C GLN A 257 -0.20 -6.73 2.76
N LYS A 258 0.27 -7.81 2.13
CA LYS A 258 1.43 -7.78 1.23
C LYS A 258 0.98 -7.44 -0.19
N ILE A 259 0.37 -6.27 -0.35
CA ILE A 259 -0.10 -5.78 -1.64
C ILE A 259 0.33 -4.32 -1.76
N ILE A 260 1.25 -4.05 -2.68
CA ILE A 260 1.64 -2.68 -3.06
C ILE A 260 1.18 -2.45 -4.49
N ALA A 261 0.69 -1.26 -4.77
CA ALA A 261 0.36 -0.80 -6.10
C ALA A 261 1.33 0.31 -6.51
N LEU A 262 1.94 0.19 -7.69
CA LEU A 262 2.69 1.26 -8.35
C LEU A 262 1.85 1.76 -9.52
N LEU A 263 1.56 3.05 -9.55
CA LEU A 263 0.89 3.73 -10.66
C LEU A 263 1.93 4.47 -11.50
N GLY A 264 1.67 4.57 -12.80
CA GLY A 264 2.47 5.44 -13.65
C GLY A 264 2.02 5.42 -15.10
N TYR A 265 2.82 6.05 -15.95
CA TYR A 265 2.52 6.17 -17.38
C TYR A 265 3.73 5.96 -18.29
N GLN A 266 3.43 5.56 -19.53
CA GLN A 266 4.44 5.49 -20.57
C GLN A 266 5.05 6.86 -20.83
N ALA A 267 6.39 6.96 -20.90
CA ALA A 267 7.14 8.22 -21.05
C ALA A 267 6.88 9.04 -22.32
N THR A 268 5.89 8.65 -23.14
CA THR A 268 5.53 9.30 -24.40
C THR A 268 4.20 10.02 -24.26
N GLY A 269 4.22 11.30 -23.86
CA GLY A 269 3.06 12.20 -23.89
C GLY A 269 1.74 11.55 -23.45
N PHE A 270 0.78 11.39 -24.38
CA PHE A 270 -0.52 10.73 -24.13
C PHE A 270 -0.44 9.21 -24.09
N GLY A 271 0.59 8.68 -23.42
CA GLY A 271 0.84 7.26 -23.31
C GLY A 271 -0.25 6.53 -22.52
N ASN A 272 -0.20 5.20 -22.60
CA ASN A 272 -1.01 4.37 -21.70
C ASN A 272 -0.49 4.49 -20.26
N HIS A 273 -1.40 4.32 -19.32
CA HIS A 273 -1.06 4.19 -17.90
C HIS A 273 -0.91 2.71 -17.53
N TYR A 274 -0.23 2.47 -16.42
CA TYR A 274 0.00 1.14 -15.89
C TYR A 274 -0.20 1.11 -14.40
N LEU A 275 -0.72 -0.01 -13.91
CA LEU A 275 -0.79 -0.34 -12.50
C LEU A 275 -0.03 -1.65 -12.30
N THR A 276 1.11 -1.60 -11.59
CA THR A 276 1.85 -2.80 -11.20
C THR A 276 1.48 -3.18 -9.77
N LEU A 277 0.92 -4.38 -9.61
CA LEU A 277 0.69 -4.98 -8.30
C LEU A 277 1.91 -5.81 -7.89
N LEU A 278 2.41 -5.56 -6.68
CA LEU A 278 3.46 -6.34 -6.03
C LEU A 278 2.84 -7.12 -4.88
N THR A 279 2.91 -8.44 -4.96
CA THR A 279 2.29 -9.34 -3.96
C THR A 279 3.24 -10.43 -3.49
N ASP A 280 2.94 -11.09 -2.37
CA ASP A 280 3.70 -12.24 -1.85
C ASP A 280 5.21 -12.01 -1.71
N TYR A 281 5.61 -10.76 -1.49
CA TYR A 281 7.00 -10.40 -1.28
C TYR A 281 7.50 -10.78 0.12
N THR A 282 8.82 -10.87 0.26
CA THR A 282 9.48 -11.15 1.54
C THR A 282 10.02 -9.87 2.15
N SER A 283 9.72 -9.64 3.43
CA SER A 283 10.20 -8.48 4.20
C SER A 283 10.05 -7.14 3.46
N ASN A 284 11.08 -6.29 3.47
CA ASN A 284 11.14 -4.99 2.80
C ASN A 284 11.73 -5.07 1.38
N THR A 285 11.71 -6.25 0.76
CA THR A 285 12.13 -6.44 -0.65
C THR A 285 10.89 -6.74 -1.48
N TYR A 286 10.18 -5.71 -1.90
CA TYR A 286 8.90 -5.74 -2.59
C TYR A 286 9.00 -6.30 -4.01
N PHE A 287 10.09 -6.02 -4.73
CA PHE A 287 10.31 -6.55 -6.07
C PHE A 287 10.79 -8.00 -6.06
N SER A 288 10.95 -8.64 -4.90
CA SER A 288 11.15 -10.09 -4.80
C SER A 288 9.86 -10.90 -5.03
N GLY A 289 8.69 -10.29 -4.78
CA GLY A 289 7.39 -10.97 -4.84
C GLY A 289 6.84 -11.14 -6.25
N ASN A 290 5.57 -11.50 -6.38
CA ASN A 290 4.90 -11.56 -7.68
C ASN A 290 4.65 -10.15 -8.22
N LYS A 291 4.83 -9.95 -9.53
CA LYS A 291 4.51 -8.68 -10.21
C LYS A 291 3.43 -8.91 -11.24
N ARG A 292 2.32 -8.19 -11.12
CA ARG A 292 1.24 -8.20 -12.12
C ARG A 292 1.00 -6.79 -12.64
N GLN A 293 1.34 -6.56 -13.90
CA GLN A 293 1.06 -5.29 -14.57
C GLN A 293 -0.33 -5.32 -15.21
N ILE A 294 -1.08 -4.24 -15.02
CA ILE A 294 -2.40 -4.00 -15.59
C ILE A 294 -2.30 -2.77 -16.48
N ASN A 295 -2.75 -2.89 -17.73
CA ASN A 295 -2.84 -1.78 -18.65
C ASN A 295 -4.08 -0.94 -18.31
N LEU A 296 -3.88 0.36 -18.18
CA LEU A 296 -4.91 1.35 -17.96
C LEU A 296 -5.06 2.24 -19.22
N PRO A 297 -6.18 2.98 -19.36
CA PRO A 297 -6.39 3.87 -20.51
C PRO A 297 -5.29 4.92 -20.64
N ASN A 298 -5.16 5.49 -21.83
CA ASN A 298 -4.22 6.59 -22.08
C ASN A 298 -4.72 7.93 -21.52
N ALA A 299 -3.82 8.92 -21.54
CA ALA A 299 -4.12 10.26 -21.01
C ALA A 299 -5.26 10.99 -21.72
N LEU A 300 -5.60 10.65 -22.97
CA LEU A 300 -6.76 11.24 -23.65
C LEU A 300 -8.10 10.76 -23.05
N ILE A 301 -8.11 9.60 -22.41
CA ILE A 301 -9.31 9.00 -21.82
C ILE A 301 -9.40 9.33 -20.34
N MET A 302 -8.33 9.09 -19.58
CA MET A 302 -8.35 9.22 -18.12
C MET A 302 -7.62 10.45 -17.58
N GLY A 303 -6.99 11.27 -18.43
CA GLY A 303 -6.02 12.28 -17.98
C GLY A 303 -4.68 11.64 -17.60
N GLN A 304 -3.68 12.47 -17.29
CA GLN A 304 -2.40 11.98 -16.77
C GLN A 304 -2.62 11.57 -15.31
N ALA A 305 -2.53 10.28 -15.02
CA ALA A 305 -2.78 9.73 -13.69
C ALA A 305 -1.56 9.95 -12.80
N GLU A 306 -1.78 10.55 -11.63
CA GLU A 306 -0.70 10.88 -10.69
C GLU A 306 -0.82 10.08 -9.42
N GLY A 307 -1.86 10.35 -8.61
CA GLY A 307 -2.02 9.75 -7.29
C GLY A 307 -2.80 8.43 -7.28
N ILE A 308 -2.45 7.56 -6.33
CA ILE A 308 -3.16 6.31 -6.04
C ILE A 308 -3.31 6.10 -4.53
N CYS A 309 -4.44 5.56 -4.08
CA CYS A 309 -4.55 5.05 -2.71
C CYS A 309 -5.52 3.88 -2.59
N PHE A 310 -5.31 3.01 -1.61
CA PHE A 310 -6.26 2.02 -1.15
C PHE A 310 -7.23 2.65 -0.15
N ARG A 311 -8.53 2.43 -0.37
CA ARG A 311 -9.56 2.68 0.64
C ARG A 311 -9.68 1.50 1.58
N ASN A 312 -9.67 0.30 1.00
CA ASN A 312 -9.79 -0.96 1.70
C ASN A 312 -9.07 -2.06 0.90
N GLY A 313 -8.94 -3.25 1.48
CA GLY A 313 -7.97 -4.28 1.09
C GLY A 313 -7.67 -4.45 -0.40
N THR A 314 -8.68 -4.38 -1.26
CA THR A 314 -8.54 -4.56 -2.72
C THR A 314 -9.25 -3.49 -3.54
N TYR A 315 -9.71 -2.41 -2.91
CA TYR A 315 -10.44 -1.32 -3.55
C TYR A 315 -9.79 0.03 -3.21
N GLY A 316 -9.65 0.88 -4.21
CA GLY A 316 -8.97 2.16 -4.04
C GLY A 316 -9.35 3.18 -5.10
N TYR A 317 -8.60 4.27 -5.10
CA TYR A 317 -8.79 5.42 -5.96
C TYR A 317 -7.52 5.78 -6.73
N ILE A 318 -7.72 6.35 -7.92
CA ILE A 318 -6.69 6.96 -8.76
C ILE A 318 -7.16 8.38 -9.07
N SER A 319 -6.26 9.36 -9.04
CA SER A 319 -6.51 10.73 -9.51
C SER A 319 -5.80 10.99 -10.84
N ASN A 320 -6.23 12.04 -11.54
CA ASN A 320 -5.52 12.57 -12.69
C ASN A 320 -5.44 14.09 -12.62
N GLU A 321 -4.39 14.64 -13.23
CA GLU A 321 -4.26 16.09 -13.38
C GLU A 321 -5.23 16.67 -14.40
N ARG A 322 -5.54 17.94 -14.22
CA ARG A 322 -6.23 18.73 -15.23
C ARG A 322 -5.29 19.02 -16.41
N VAL A 323 -5.60 18.43 -17.56
CA VAL A 323 -4.86 18.66 -18.80
C VAL A 323 -5.58 19.72 -19.64
N THR A 324 -5.06 20.95 -19.63
CA THR A 324 -5.66 22.11 -20.32
C THR A 324 -5.66 21.97 -21.84
N SER A 325 -4.61 21.38 -22.42
CA SER A 325 -4.44 21.20 -23.87
C SER A 325 -5.54 20.36 -24.53
N PHE A 326 -6.22 19.50 -23.77
CA PHE A 326 -7.31 18.64 -24.26
C PHE A 326 -8.63 18.83 -23.49
N SER A 327 -8.73 19.88 -22.66
CA SER A 327 -9.90 20.14 -21.81
C SER A 327 -10.29 18.93 -20.94
N ILE A 328 -9.29 18.23 -20.40
CA ILE A 328 -9.52 17.11 -19.49
C ILE A 328 -9.50 17.66 -18.07
N SER A 329 -10.63 17.57 -17.38
CA SER A 329 -10.73 17.87 -15.95
C SER A 329 -9.95 16.87 -15.11
N GLN A 330 -9.51 17.33 -13.94
CA GLN A 330 -9.11 16.49 -12.82
C GLN A 330 -10.29 15.62 -12.37
N LYS A 331 -10.07 14.34 -12.12
CA LYS A 331 -11.11 13.37 -11.73
C LYS A 331 -10.58 12.46 -10.64
N LEU A 332 -11.53 11.78 -9.99
CA LEU A 332 -11.26 10.61 -9.16
C LEU A 332 -11.86 9.39 -9.84
N PHE A 333 -11.05 8.37 -10.02
CA PHE A 333 -11.47 7.05 -10.46
C PHE A 333 -11.40 6.08 -9.29
N SER A 334 -12.18 4.99 -9.35
CA SER A 334 -11.97 3.85 -8.48
C SER A 334 -11.51 2.62 -9.23
N PHE A 335 -10.68 1.81 -8.57
CA PHE A 335 -10.23 0.53 -9.05
C PHE A 335 -10.59 -0.59 -8.06
N TYR A 336 -10.65 -1.82 -8.56
CA TYR A 336 -10.80 -3.03 -7.77
C TYR A 336 -9.85 -4.09 -8.31
N ILE A 337 -9.11 -4.75 -7.42
CA ILE A 337 -8.09 -5.76 -7.76
C ILE A 337 -8.35 -7.12 -7.12
N GLY A 338 -9.49 -7.32 -6.43
CA GLY A 338 -9.71 -8.54 -5.65
C GLY A 338 -9.81 -9.82 -6.48
N ASP A 339 -10.10 -9.72 -7.78
CA ASP A 339 -10.03 -10.84 -8.73
C ASP A 339 -8.66 -11.00 -9.40
N LEU A 340 -7.69 -10.15 -9.04
CA LEU A 340 -6.33 -10.13 -9.58
C LEU A 340 -5.27 -10.58 -8.57
N VAL A 341 -5.65 -10.77 -7.31
CA VAL A 341 -4.78 -11.19 -6.20
C VAL A 341 -5.38 -12.43 -5.53
N SER A 342 -4.56 -13.46 -5.28
CA SER A 342 -5.01 -14.74 -4.71
C SER A 342 -5.03 -14.77 -3.18
N ASN A 343 -4.23 -13.92 -2.52
CA ASN A 343 -4.01 -13.93 -1.07
C ASN A 343 -4.51 -12.67 -0.35
N ALA A 344 -5.53 -11.99 -0.90
CA ALA A 344 -6.13 -10.86 -0.19
C ALA A 344 -6.79 -11.31 1.12
N ALA A 345 -6.55 -10.54 2.18
CA ALA A 345 -7.16 -10.81 3.47
C ALA A 345 -8.69 -10.62 3.41
N PRO A 346 -9.47 -11.40 4.17
CA PRO A 346 -10.93 -11.36 4.11
C PRO A 346 -11.51 -10.05 4.67
N SER A 347 -12.67 -9.67 4.15
CA SER A 347 -13.46 -8.55 4.64
C SER A 347 -14.83 -9.04 5.12
N TYR A 348 -15.23 -8.58 6.31
CA TYR A 348 -16.50 -8.91 6.96
C TYR A 348 -17.33 -7.63 7.07
N THR A 349 -18.49 -7.58 6.40
CA THR A 349 -19.33 -6.38 6.38
C THR A 349 -20.62 -6.61 7.17
N PHE A 350 -20.84 -5.84 8.23
CA PHE A 350 -22.13 -5.76 8.91
C PHE A 350 -23.07 -4.88 8.09
N THR A 351 -24.18 -5.45 7.60
CA THR A 351 -25.16 -4.74 6.75
C THR A 351 -26.56 -4.68 7.34
N GLY A 352 -26.81 -5.45 8.41
CA GLY A 352 -28.12 -5.58 9.05
C GLY A 352 -28.41 -4.49 10.10
N ASN A 353 -29.21 -4.86 11.10
CA ASN A 353 -29.58 -4.02 12.24
C ASN A 353 -29.67 -4.88 13.51
N GLY A 354 -29.07 -4.44 14.60
CA GLY A 354 -29.06 -5.13 15.89
C GLY A 354 -27.73 -5.80 16.20
N ASN A 355 -27.80 -7.00 16.77
CA ASN A 355 -26.66 -7.66 17.43
C ASN A 355 -25.59 -8.17 16.46
N TRP A 356 -24.33 -8.08 16.90
CA TRP A 356 -23.12 -8.54 16.23
C TRP A 356 -23.08 -10.06 16.08
N ASP A 357 -23.55 -10.80 17.07
CA ASP A 357 -23.53 -12.27 17.08
C ASP A 357 -24.61 -12.93 16.21
N VAL A 358 -25.45 -12.15 15.53
CA VAL A 358 -26.49 -12.65 14.62
C VAL A 358 -25.93 -12.73 13.19
N PRO A 359 -25.71 -13.93 12.62
CA PRO A 359 -25.08 -14.07 11.29
C PRO A 359 -25.84 -13.36 10.18
N ALA A 360 -27.17 -13.34 10.23
CA ALA A 360 -28.02 -12.69 9.23
C ALA A 360 -27.80 -11.16 9.12
N ASN A 361 -27.15 -10.54 10.12
CA ASN A 361 -26.77 -9.14 10.06
C ASN A 361 -25.48 -8.89 9.27
N TRP A 362 -24.75 -9.94 8.92
CA TRP A 362 -23.52 -9.87 8.15
C TRP A 362 -23.75 -10.25 6.70
N ARG A 363 -23.03 -9.57 5.80
CA ARG A 363 -23.00 -9.92 4.38
C ARG A 363 -22.62 -11.40 4.22
N ASN A 364 -23.38 -12.10 3.39
CA ASN A 364 -23.25 -13.55 3.15
C ASN A 364 -23.47 -14.43 4.39
N ASN A 365 -24.04 -13.89 5.47
CA ASN A 365 -24.19 -14.56 6.76
C ASN A 365 -22.87 -14.94 7.45
N ILE A 366 -21.79 -14.18 7.20
CA ILE A 366 -20.45 -14.47 7.73
C ILE A 366 -20.00 -13.36 8.68
N ALA A 367 -20.12 -13.61 9.98
CA ALA A 367 -19.55 -12.75 11.01
C ALA A 367 -18.02 -12.94 11.12
N PRO A 368 -17.26 -11.93 11.55
CA PRO A 368 -15.82 -12.06 11.71
C PRO A 368 -15.50 -13.06 12.85
N PRO A 369 -14.64 -14.06 12.60
CA PRO A 369 -14.21 -15.01 13.64
C PRO A 369 -13.36 -14.31 14.70
N ALA A 370 -13.12 -14.97 15.84
CA ALA A 370 -12.31 -14.42 16.93
C ALA A 370 -10.82 -14.25 16.58
N SER A 371 -10.33 -15.01 15.60
CA SER A 371 -8.97 -14.91 15.07
C SER A 371 -9.04 -14.46 13.61
N LEU A 372 -8.35 -13.38 13.29
CA LEU A 372 -8.32 -12.78 11.96
C LEU A 372 -6.90 -12.79 11.40
N ALA A 373 -6.77 -13.01 10.10
CA ALA A 373 -5.49 -12.84 9.41
C ALA A 373 -5.12 -11.35 9.39
N SER A 374 -3.82 -11.03 9.42
CA SER A 374 -3.36 -9.65 9.20
C SER A 374 -3.90 -9.10 7.88
N GLY A 375 -4.32 -7.84 7.89
CA GLY A 375 -4.96 -7.17 6.77
C GLY A 375 -6.46 -7.41 6.65
N SER A 376 -7.05 -8.26 7.51
CA SER A 376 -8.51 -8.46 7.52
C SER A 376 -9.23 -7.16 7.88
N GLU A 377 -10.44 -7.01 7.38
CA GLU A 377 -11.24 -5.81 7.63
C GLU A 377 -12.62 -6.18 8.18
N ILE A 378 -13.04 -5.45 9.21
CA ILE A 378 -14.40 -5.46 9.72
C ILE A 378 -15.03 -4.12 9.35
N ILE A 379 -16.07 -4.15 8.53
CA ILE A 379 -16.73 -2.96 8.00
C ILE A 379 -18.14 -2.87 8.62
N ILE A 380 -18.40 -1.78 9.34
CA ILE A 380 -19.71 -1.48 9.91
C ILE A 380 -20.46 -0.57 8.94
N ASP A 381 -21.43 -1.15 8.23
CA ASP A 381 -22.22 -0.49 7.19
C ASP A 381 -23.71 -0.88 7.24
N PRO A 382 -24.39 -0.72 8.39
CA PRO A 382 -25.82 -1.01 8.49
C PRO A 382 -26.63 -0.20 7.49
N SER A 383 -27.82 -0.68 7.15
CA SER A 383 -28.81 0.07 6.37
C SER A 383 -29.12 1.44 7.01
N ALA A 384 -29.72 2.36 6.26
CA ALA A 384 -30.02 3.71 6.77
C ALA A 384 -30.88 3.64 8.05
N GLY A 385 -30.41 4.29 9.13
CA GLY A 385 -31.05 4.23 10.46
C GLY A 385 -30.78 2.94 11.26
N GLY A 386 -30.10 1.96 10.67
CA GLY A 386 -29.68 0.74 11.35
C GLY A 386 -28.48 0.95 12.27
N ILE A 387 -28.36 0.07 13.26
CA ILE A 387 -27.34 0.12 14.31
C ILE A 387 -26.65 -1.25 14.37
N CYS A 388 -25.33 -1.24 14.44
CA CYS A 388 -24.55 -2.42 14.81
C CYS A 388 -24.30 -2.41 16.32
N ILE A 389 -24.69 -3.48 17.02
CA ILE A 389 -24.54 -3.61 18.48
C ILE A 389 -23.54 -4.73 18.76
N LEU A 390 -22.33 -4.38 19.22
CA LEU A 390 -21.37 -5.34 19.75
C LEU A 390 -21.85 -5.83 21.13
N ASN A 391 -22.62 -6.92 21.12
CA ASN A 391 -23.25 -7.53 22.29
C ASN A 391 -22.43 -8.68 22.91
N ILE A 392 -21.30 -9.04 22.31
CA ILE A 392 -20.36 -10.04 22.81
C ILE A 392 -18.96 -9.45 22.93
N PRO A 393 -18.11 -9.92 23.88
CA PRO A 393 -16.70 -9.54 23.92
C PRO A 393 -16.00 -9.82 22.60
N TYR A 394 -15.23 -8.87 22.10
CA TYR A 394 -14.46 -9.04 20.86
C TYR A 394 -13.11 -8.32 20.94
N THR A 395 -12.06 -8.98 20.44
CA THR A 395 -10.71 -8.42 20.37
C THR A 395 -10.34 -8.29 18.90
N ILE A 396 -9.99 -7.08 18.46
CA ILE A 396 -9.46 -6.81 17.13
C ILE A 396 -7.95 -7.10 17.17
N PRO A 397 -7.44 -8.10 16.43
CA PRO A 397 -6.03 -8.42 16.41
C PRO A 397 -5.22 -7.33 15.69
N THR A 398 -3.94 -7.20 16.06
CA THR A 398 -2.98 -6.31 15.38
C THR A 398 -2.97 -6.59 13.87
N GLY A 399 -2.97 -5.53 13.08
CA GLY A 399 -3.01 -5.61 11.62
C GLY A 399 -4.41 -5.78 11.03
N THR A 400 -5.48 -5.82 11.84
CA THR A 400 -6.88 -5.79 11.37
C THR A 400 -7.45 -4.37 11.43
N ARG A 401 -8.28 -3.98 10.47
CA ARG A 401 -9.01 -2.70 10.52
C ARG A 401 -10.46 -2.89 10.93
N LEU A 402 -10.92 -2.09 11.90
CA LEU A 402 -12.34 -1.80 12.07
C LEU A 402 -12.66 -0.49 11.36
N ILE A 403 -13.57 -0.54 10.40
CA ILE A 403 -14.00 0.60 9.61
C ILE A 403 -15.47 0.86 9.94
N ILE A 404 -15.76 2.01 10.54
CA ILE A 404 -17.14 2.47 10.73
C ILE A 404 -17.41 3.47 9.61
N ASN A 405 -18.29 3.11 8.67
CA ASN A 405 -18.62 4.00 7.57
C ASN A 405 -19.28 5.29 8.09
N SER A 406 -19.14 6.38 7.33
CA SER A 406 -19.68 7.69 7.70
C SER A 406 -21.18 7.62 8.02
N ALA A 407 -21.58 8.33 9.08
CA ALA A 407 -22.95 8.39 9.59
C ALA A 407 -23.58 7.02 9.99
N LYS A 408 -22.75 5.98 10.23
CA LYS A 408 -23.22 4.68 10.74
C LYS A 408 -23.04 4.56 12.24
N ALA A 409 -23.99 3.88 12.89
CA ALA A 409 -23.97 3.66 14.32
C ALA A 409 -23.33 2.31 14.68
N PHE A 410 -22.31 2.37 15.55
CA PHE A 410 -21.69 1.22 16.18
C PHE A 410 -21.73 1.41 17.70
N ILE A 411 -22.46 0.53 18.39
CA ILE A 411 -22.63 0.58 19.85
C ILE A 411 -21.88 -0.59 20.47
N VAL A 412 -20.97 -0.27 21.39
CA VAL A 412 -20.26 -1.25 22.20
C VAL A 412 -21.04 -1.49 23.49
N GLN A 413 -21.78 -2.59 23.58
CA GLN A 413 -22.52 -3.01 24.79
C GLN A 413 -21.74 -4.01 25.64
N ALA A 414 -20.90 -4.83 25.01
CA ALA A 414 -19.92 -5.68 25.66
C ALA A 414 -18.52 -5.03 25.67
N SER A 415 -17.44 -5.80 25.80
CA SER A 415 -16.07 -5.30 25.76
C SER A 415 -15.48 -5.36 24.35
N LEU A 416 -14.90 -4.24 23.89
CA LEU A 416 -14.07 -4.17 22.68
C LEU A 416 -12.61 -3.91 23.07
N THR A 417 -11.72 -4.82 22.68
CA THR A 417 -10.27 -4.64 22.82
C THR A 417 -9.64 -4.45 21.45
N ILE A 418 -8.71 -3.50 21.30
CA ILE A 418 -7.96 -3.25 20.07
C ILE A 418 -6.48 -3.44 20.39
N ASN A 419 -5.82 -4.39 19.71
CA ASN A 419 -4.43 -4.77 19.96
C ASN A 419 -3.43 -4.12 19.02
#